data_AF-A0A6L8A6N9-F1
#
_entry.id   AF-A0A6L8A6N9-F1
#
_cell.length_a   1.000
_cell.length_b   1.000
_cell.length_c   1.000
_cell.angle_alpha   90.00
_cell.angle_beta   90.00
_cell.angle_gamma   90.00
#
_symmetry.space_group_name_H-M   'P 1'
#
loop_
_entity.id
_entity.type
_entity.pdbx_description
1 polymer ?
#
loop_
_entity_poly.entity_id
_entity_poly.type
_entity_poly.pdbx_seq_one_letter_code
_entity_poly.pdbx_strand_id
1 'polypeptide(L)' 'MRRWKIRYRIGASPYHARIVDALSQADANRIFDAEMPGARRCGSAQPLAHEKAPPEGGAGRDPRT' A
#
# COMPACT_ATOMS: atom_id res chain seq x y z
N MET A 1 10.57 2.79 -7.51
CA MET A 1 9.32 3.50 -7.17
C MET A 1 8.82 3.00 -5.82
N ARG A 2 8.10 3.81 -5.05
CA ARG A 2 7.53 3.40 -3.75
C ARG A 2 6.05 3.11 -3.92
N ARG A 3 5.55 2.10 -3.21
CA ARG A 3 4.12 1.78 -3.16
C ARG A 3 3.43 2.61 -2.10
N TRP A 4 2.28 3.17 -2.45
CA TRP A 4 1.48 4.00 -1.58
C TRP A 4 0.06 3.45 -1.48
N LYS A 5 -0.45 3.30 -0.26
CA LYS A 5 -1.84 2.93 0.03
C LYS A 5 -2.69 4.20 0.14
N ILE A 6 -3.74 4.28 -0.67
CA ILE A 6 -4.72 5.37 -0.64
C ILE A 6 -6.06 4.78 -0.20
N ARG A 7 -6.60 5.30 0.90
CA ARG A 7 -7.97 4.98 1.32
C ARG A 7 -8.94 5.94 0.63
N TYR A 8 -10.07 5.42 0.17
CA TYR A 8 -11.08 6.21 -0.53
C TYR A 8 -12.49 5.66 -0.32
N ARG A 9 -13.50 6.43 -0.72
CA ARG A 9 -14.91 6.03 -0.78
C ARG A 9 -15.54 6.47 -2.10
N ILE A 10 -16.58 5.77 -2.53
CA ILE A 10 -17.40 6.13 -3.69
C ILE A 10 -18.84 6.25 -3.18
N GLY A 11 -19.44 7.44 -3.27
CA GLY A 11 -20.78 7.67 -2.72
C GLY A 11 -20.90 7.26 -1.25
N ALA A 12 -21.89 6.42 -0.95
CA ALA A 12 -22.15 5.84 0.38
C ALA A 12 -21.50 4.45 0.59
N SER A 13 -20.64 4.00 -0.34
CA SER A 13 -19.99 2.70 -0.23
C SER A 13 -19.00 2.65 0.95
N PRO A 14 -18.70 1.43 1.45
CA PRO A 14 -17.64 1.21 2.44
C PRO A 14 -16.29 1.80 2.01
N TYR A 15 -15.38 1.92 2.97
CA TYR A 15 -14.02 2.36 2.68
C TYR A 15 -13.26 1.31 1.89
N HIS A 16 -12.62 1.76 0.81
CA HIS A 16 -11.75 0.97 -0.03
C HIS A 16 -10.29 1.42 0.11
N ALA A 17 -9.37 0.58 -0.35
CA ALA A 17 -7.96 0.92 -0.45
C ALA A 17 -7.43 0.56 -1.83
N ARG A 18 -6.59 1.43 -2.40
CA ARG A 18 -5.85 1.20 -3.64
C ARG A 18 -4.36 1.36 -3.37
N ILE A 19 -3.55 0.58 -4.07
CA ILE A 19 -2.09 0.70 -4.05
C ILE A 19 -1.67 1.33 -5.35
N VAL A 20 -0.83 2.37 -5.26
CA VAL A 20 -0.28 3.10 -6.41
C VAL A 20 1.24 3.17 -6.27
N ASP A 21 1.95 2.91 -7.37
CA ASP A 21 3.39 3.13 -7.45
C ASP A 21 3.68 4.58 -7.85
N ALA A 22 4.44 5.29 -7.00
CA ALA A 22 4.79 6.69 -7.25
C ALA A 22 6.14 7.05 -6.62
N LEU A 23 6.73 8.16 -7.10
CA LEU A 23 7.97 8.71 -6.55
C LEU A 23 7.74 9.45 -5.22
N SER A 24 6.58 10.09 -5.06
CA SER A 24 6.22 10.88 -3.88
C SER A 24 4.77 10.68 -3.45
N GLN A 25 4.43 11.12 -2.24
CA GLN A 25 3.05 11.12 -1.73
C GLN A 25 2.14 11.99 -2.61
N ALA A 26 2.64 13.16 -3.05
CA ALA A 26 1.89 14.08 -3.89
C ALA A 26 1.59 13.44 -5.25
N ASP A 27 2.55 12.72 -5.83
CA ASP A 27 2.35 12.03 -7.10
C ASP A 27 1.38 10.85 -6.95
N ALA A 28 1.49 10.06 -5.87
CA ALA A 28 0.53 8.99 -5.59
C ALA A 28 -0.91 9.51 -5.52
N ASN A 29 -1.10 10.65 -4.84
CA ASN A 29 -2.40 11.32 -4.76
C ASN A 29 -2.90 11.78 -6.14
N ARG A 30 -2.02 12.41 -6.96
CA ARG A 30 -2.37 12.86 -8.31
C ARG A 30 -2.74 11.71 -9.23
N ILE A 31 -1.96 10.63 -9.21
CA ILE A 31 -2.23 9.43 -10.01
C ILE A 31 -3.59 8.85 -9.61
N PHE A 32 -3.87 8.73 -8.30
CA PHE A 32 -5.18 8.27 -7.84
C PHE A 32 -6.32 9.16 -8.32
N ASP A 33 -6.19 10.48 -8.19
CA ASP A 33 -7.25 11.42 -8.62
C ASP A 33 -7.50 11.34 -10.12
N ALA A 34 -6.45 11.12 -10.92
CA ALA A 34 -6.56 10.93 -12.36
C ALA A 34 -7.22 9.58 -12.72
N GLU A 35 -6.87 8.50 -12.01
CA GLU A 35 -7.42 7.16 -12.26
C GLU A 35 -8.85 6.98 -11.72
N MET A 36 -9.24 7.73 -10.68
CA MET A 36 -10.52 7.59 -10.00
C MET A 36 -11.19 8.95 -9.70
N PRO A 37 -11.60 9.71 -10.73
CA PRO A 37 -12.18 11.04 -10.54
C PRO A 37 -13.51 11.06 -9.76
N GLY A 38 -14.23 9.93 -9.71
CA GLY A 38 -15.46 9.77 -8.93
C GLY A 38 -15.24 9.30 -7.49
N ALA A 39 -14.01 8.99 -7.09
CA ALA A 39 -13.68 8.54 -5.75
C ALA A 39 -13.23 9.71 -4.87
N ARG A 40 -13.72 9.75 -3.64
CA ARG A 40 -13.24 10.71 -2.65
C ARG A 40 -12.17 10.06 -1.78
N ARG A 41 -10.96 10.60 -1.84
CA ARG A 41 -9.85 10.20 -0.95
C ARG A 41 -10.19 10.47 0.52
N CYS A 42 -9.73 9.56 1.37
CA CYS A 42 -9.85 9.63 2.82
C CYS A 42 -8.46 9.90 3.41
N GLY A 43 -8.02 11.16 3.27
CA GLY A 43 -6.67 11.62 3.65
C GLY A 43 -5.62 11.43 2.55
N SER A 44 -4.35 11.61 2.92
CA SER A 44 -3.20 11.48 2.03
C SER A 44 -2.70 10.05 1.91
N ALA A 45 -2.14 9.71 0.75
CA ALA A 45 -1.48 8.44 0.49
C ALA A 45 -0.47 8.08 1.60
N GLN A 46 -0.53 6.85 2.09
CA GLN A 46 0.38 6.33 3.12
C GLN A 46 1.42 5.43 2.47
N PRO A 47 2.71 5.50 2.84
CA PRO A 47 3.69 4.56 2.32
C PRO A 47 3.29 3.14 2.76
N LEU A 48 3.26 2.18 1.82
CA LEU A 48 3.24 0.78 2.23
C LEU A 48 4.61 0.51 2.86
N ALA A 49 4.62 0.26 4.17
CA ALA A 49 5.80 -0.33 4.78
C ALA A 49 6.13 -1.59 3.98
N HIS A 50 7.39 -1.75 3.58
CA HIS A 50 7.85 -3.01 3.03
C HIS A 50 7.50 -4.05 4.08
N GLU A 51 6.56 -4.94 3.78
CA GLU A 51 6.38 -6.17 4.54
C GLU A 51 7.80 -6.69 4.70
N LYS A 52 8.31 -6.73 5.95
CA LYS A 52 9.59 -7.39 6.18
C LYS A 52 9.43 -8.75 5.52
N ALA A 53 10.32 -9.06 4.58
CA ALA A 53 10.42 -10.42 4.08
C ALA A 53 10.37 -11.36 5.29
N PRO A 54 9.62 -12.47 5.23
CA PRO A 54 9.66 -13.45 6.31
C PRO A 54 11.13 -13.76 6.61
N PRO A 55 11.53 -13.90 7.88
CA PRO A 55 12.93 -14.18 8.19
C PRO A 55 13.34 -15.49 7.50
N GLU A 56 14.15 -15.38 6.45
CA GLU A 56 14.86 -16.53 5.90
C GLU A 56 15.80 -17.06 6.99
N GLY A 57 15.67 -18.35 7.33
CA GLY A 57 16.63 -19.05 8.18
C GLY A 57 16.10 -19.50 9.54
N GLY A 58 15.04 -20.31 9.54
CA GLY A 58 14.86 -21.30 10.61
C GLY A 58 15.89 -22.40 10.44
N ALA A 59 17.03 -22.27 11.12
CA ALA A 59 18.06 -23.27 11.20
C ALA A 59 17.49 -24.60 11.74
N GLY A 60 17.25 -25.55 10.86
CA GLY A 60 17.16 -26.96 11.22
C GLY A 60 18.52 -27.44 11.69
N ARG A 61 18.85 -27.17 12.97
CA ARG A 61 19.83 -28.00 13.67
C ARG A 61 19.12 -29.31 13.98
N ASP A 62 19.29 -30.28 13.08
CA ASP A 62 19.17 -31.69 13.43
C ASP A 62 20.09 -31.96 14.64
N PRO A 63 19.56 -32.40 15.79
CA PRO A 63 20.41 -32.96 16.83
C PRO A 63 20.88 -34.33 16.34
N ARG A 64 22.09 -34.35 15.78
CA ARG A 64 22.82 -35.60 15.55
C ARG A 64 23.16 -36.19 16.93
N THR A 65 23.00 -37.51 17.03
CA THR A 65 23.57 -38.43 18.01
C THR A 65 22.94 -38.49 19.39
#